data_AF-A0A7S1Y9B1-F1
#
_entry.id   AF-A0A7S1Y9B1-F1
#
_cell.length_a   1.000
_cell.length_b   1.000
_cell.length_c   1.000
_cell.angle_alpha   90.00
_cell.angle_beta   90.00
_cell.angle_gamma   90.00
#
_symmetry.space_group_name_H-M   'P 1'
#
loop_
_entity.id
_entity.type
_entity.pdbx_description
1 polymer ?
#
loop_
_entity_poly.entity_id
_entity_poly.type
_entity_poly.pdbx_seq_one_letter_code
_entity_poly.pdbx_strand_id
1 'polypeptide(L)'
;MAEGGEKMDRGTDALKSHVNGTDAMTIRQTRRGWLQECLGCEAKTEFKYFVGENEIAHSLEDSDCCCRLWCSGIHPFTMQVKELNTEAEMISVDRPCRCGIGSCKCCCYQEMTVTSGGEELGLIKEDCYYCVPQFTITGADSNGLY
;
A
#
# COMPACT_ATOMS: atom_id res chain seq x y z
N MET A 1 30.71 22.03 6.92
CA MET A 1 30.98 22.14 5.48
C MET A 1 30.77 20.76 4.91
N ALA A 2 29.77 20.66 4.01
CA ALA A 2 29.37 19.50 3.18
C ALA A 2 28.98 18.22 3.98
N GLU A 3 27.99 17.42 3.62
CA GLU A 3 27.39 17.10 2.31
C GLU A 3 25.88 16.95 2.51
N GLY A 4 25.04 17.68 1.77
CA GLY A 4 24.47 17.13 0.55
C GLY A 4 23.20 16.33 0.88
N GLY A 5 22.10 17.01 1.23
CA GLY A 5 20.80 16.36 1.34
C GLY A 5 20.41 15.80 -0.03
N GLU A 6 20.53 14.49 -0.19
CA GLU A 6 20.19 13.78 -1.42
C GLU A 6 18.69 13.98 -1.68
N LYS A 7 18.40 14.73 -2.74
CA LYS A 7 17.04 15.04 -3.15
C LYS A 7 16.45 13.74 -3.71
N MET A 8 15.64 13.04 -2.92
CA MET A 8 14.89 11.86 -3.37
C MET A 8 13.99 12.23 -4.55
N ASP A 9 14.47 12.04 -5.78
CA ASP A 9 13.71 12.20 -7.01
C ASP A 9 13.02 10.88 -7.42
N ARG A 10 12.67 10.05 -6.43
CA ARG A 10 12.13 8.71 -6.65
C ARG A 10 10.62 8.79 -6.87
N GLY A 11 10.12 7.94 -7.76
CA GLY A 11 8.70 7.85 -8.10
C GLY A 11 8.31 8.55 -9.40
N THR A 12 7.15 8.17 -9.93
CA THR A 12 6.66 8.68 -11.23
C THR A 12 6.25 10.15 -11.16
N ASP A 13 6.26 10.81 -12.33
CA ASP A 13 5.82 12.21 -12.44
C ASP A 13 4.37 12.40 -11.99
N ALA A 14 3.52 11.40 -12.24
CA ALA A 14 2.13 11.37 -11.77
C ALA A 14 2.05 11.34 -10.23
N LEU A 15 2.91 10.56 -9.56
CA LEU A 15 2.97 10.56 -8.10
C LEU A 15 3.39 11.93 -7.58
N LYS A 16 4.47 12.49 -8.15
CA LYS A 16 5.03 13.77 -7.72
C LYS A 16 4.06 14.93 -7.91
N SER A 17 3.30 14.96 -9.01
CA SER A 17 2.37 16.05 -9.30
C SER A 17 1.23 16.16 -8.28
N HIS A 18 0.73 15.02 -7.78
CA HIS A 18 -0.37 14.98 -6.81
C HIS A 18 0.08 15.10 -5.36
N VAL A 19 1.28 14.61 -5.03
CA VAL A 19 1.82 14.68 -3.66
C VAL A 19 2.44 16.04 -3.35
N ASN A 20 3.08 16.68 -4.35
CA ASN A 20 3.75 17.95 -4.12
C ASN A 20 2.73 19.07 -3.85
N GLY A 21 2.72 19.59 -2.62
CA GLY A 21 1.81 20.65 -2.19
C GLY A 21 0.44 20.16 -1.69
N THR A 22 0.24 18.84 -1.56
CA THR A 22 -0.95 18.26 -0.95
C THR A 22 -0.68 17.93 0.52
N ASP A 23 -1.35 18.63 1.43
CA ASP A 23 -1.22 18.39 2.87
C ASP A 23 -2.07 17.22 3.37
N ALA A 24 -3.17 16.91 2.68
CA ALA A 24 -4.12 15.89 3.08
C ALA A 24 -4.72 15.15 1.88
N MET A 25 -4.79 13.82 2.00
CA MET A 25 -5.43 12.93 1.04
C MET A 25 -6.43 12.04 1.77
N THR A 26 -7.61 11.86 1.17
CA THR A 26 -8.65 10.97 1.70
C THR A 26 -8.76 9.73 0.82
N ILE A 27 -8.66 8.54 1.42
CA ILE A 27 -8.85 7.27 0.73
C ILE A 27 -10.23 6.73 1.10
N ARG A 28 -11.02 6.36 0.09
CA ARG A 28 -12.37 5.81 0.27
C ARG A 28 -12.46 4.44 -0.39
N GLN A 29 -12.84 3.43 0.38
CA GLN A 29 -13.12 2.11 -0.15
C GLN A 29 -14.53 2.06 -0.76
N THR A 30 -14.64 1.61 -2.00
CA THR A 30 -15.93 1.33 -2.63
C THR A 30 -16.40 -0.08 -2.27
N ARG A 31 -17.69 -0.23 -1.96
CA ARG A 31 -18.33 -1.52 -1.66
C ARG A 31 -19.12 -2.10 -2.84
N ARG A 32 -18.75 -1.82 -4.09
CA ARG A 32 -19.55 -2.19 -5.27
C ARG A 32 -19.72 -3.71 -5.46
N GLY A 33 -18.86 -4.53 -4.84
CA GLY A 33 -18.90 -5.99 -4.89
C GLY A 33 -19.33 -6.70 -3.60
N TRP A 34 -19.72 -5.98 -2.54
CA TRP A 34 -19.94 -6.59 -1.21
C TRP A 34 -20.95 -7.76 -1.23
N LEU A 35 -22.01 -7.64 -2.03
CA LEU A 35 -23.02 -8.69 -2.15
C LEU A 35 -22.50 -9.91 -2.90
N GLN A 36 -21.66 -9.71 -3.93
CA GLN A 36 -20.98 -10.80 -4.63
C GLN A 36 -19.99 -11.52 -3.70
N GLU A 37 -19.23 -10.77 -2.90
CA GLU A 37 -18.34 -11.33 -1.87
C GLU A 37 -19.13 -12.16 -0.84
N CYS A 38 -20.26 -11.66 -0.34
CA CYS A 38 -21.13 -12.40 0.58
C CYS A 38 -21.73 -13.68 -0.04
N LEU A 39 -21.86 -13.73 -1.37
CA LEU A 39 -22.36 -14.88 -2.12
C LEU A 39 -21.23 -15.80 -2.64
N GLY A 40 -19.99 -15.56 -2.22
CA GLY A 40 -18.84 -16.40 -2.57
C GLY A 40 -18.29 -16.16 -3.98
N CYS A 41 -18.67 -15.07 -4.64
CA CYS A 41 -18.07 -14.65 -5.89
C CYS A 41 -16.84 -13.79 -5.65
N GLU A 42 -15.89 -13.83 -6.57
CA GLU A 42 -14.71 -12.97 -6.55
C GLU A 42 -15.12 -11.54 -6.95
N ALA A 43 -14.82 -10.57 -6.08
CA ALA A 43 -14.92 -9.16 -6.39
C ALA A 43 -13.65 -8.46 -5.91
N LYS A 44 -13.11 -7.58 -6.75
CA LYS A 44 -11.94 -6.77 -6.40
C LYS A 44 -12.37 -5.59 -5.55
N THR A 45 -11.60 -5.29 -4.51
CA THR A 45 -11.85 -4.11 -3.68
C THR A 45 -11.30 -2.90 -4.40
N GLU A 46 -12.14 -1.90 -4.60
CA GLU A 46 -11.75 -0.63 -5.21
C GLU A 46 -11.51 0.41 -4.12
N PHE A 47 -10.40 1.14 -4.23
CA PHE A 47 -10.11 2.32 -3.43
C PHE A 47 -10.01 3.54 -4.33
N LYS A 48 -10.53 4.66 -3.84
CA LYS A 48 -10.55 5.95 -4.53
C LYS A 48 -9.83 6.98 -3.69
N TYR A 49 -8.94 7.74 -4.30
CA TYR A 49 -8.06 8.70 -3.65
C TYR A 49 -8.53 10.11 -4.00
N PHE A 50 -8.76 10.92 -2.96
CA PHE A 50 -9.30 12.26 -3.08
C PHE A 50 -8.36 13.30 -2.48
N VAL A 51 -8.18 14.41 -3.19
CA VAL A 51 -7.59 15.64 -2.66
C VAL A 51 -8.69 16.69 -2.62
N GLY A 52 -9.10 17.06 -1.40
CA GLY A 52 -10.36 17.79 -1.19
C GLY A 52 -11.56 16.99 -1.66
N GLU A 53 -12.33 17.52 -2.62
CA GLU A 53 -13.50 16.85 -3.21
C GLU A 53 -13.20 16.14 -4.53
N ASN A 54 -12.00 16.31 -5.10
CA ASN A 54 -11.64 15.78 -6.41
C ASN A 54 -11.04 14.38 -6.31
N GLU A 55 -11.58 13.42 -7.07
CA GLU A 55 -10.98 12.09 -7.25
C GLU A 55 -9.77 12.21 -8.18
N ILE A 56 -8.58 11.89 -7.68
CA ILE A 56 -7.32 12.03 -8.43
C ILE A 56 -6.80 10.68 -8.95
N ALA A 57 -7.09 9.61 -8.21
CA ALA A 57 -6.58 8.28 -8.50
C ALA A 57 -7.54 7.21 -7.99
N HIS A 58 -7.39 6.02 -8.54
CA HIS A 58 -8.10 4.83 -8.09
C HIS A 58 -7.14 3.65 -8.04
N SER A 59 -7.48 2.65 -7.23
CA SER A 59 -6.77 1.37 -7.19
C SER A 59 -7.74 0.21 -7.07
N LEU A 60 -7.33 -0.93 -7.61
CA LEU A 60 -8.01 -2.21 -7.45
C LEU A 60 -7.07 -3.14 -6.70
N GLU A 61 -7.51 -3.61 -5.54
CA GLU A 61 -6.82 -4.65 -4.79
C GLU A 61 -7.15 -6.01 -5.42
N ASP A 62 -6.10 -6.69 -5.88
CA ASP A 62 -6.16 -8.06 -6.38
C ASP A 62 -5.83 -9.04 -5.25
N SER A 63 -6.83 -9.77 -4.77
CA SER A 63 -6.64 -10.85 -3.80
C SER A 63 -7.83 -11.82 -3.84
N ASP A 64 -7.56 -13.10 -3.60
CA ASP A 64 -8.55 -14.17 -3.75
C ASP A 64 -9.67 -14.09 -2.67
N CYS A 65 -10.92 -14.24 -3.09
CA CYS A 65 -12.11 -14.20 -2.22
C CYS A 65 -12.04 -15.19 -1.04
N CYS A 66 -11.47 -16.39 -1.25
CA CYS A 66 -11.30 -17.36 -0.18
C CYS A 66 -10.26 -16.87 0.85
N CYS A 67 -9.22 -16.19 0.40
CA CYS A 67 -8.23 -15.60 1.30
C CYS A 67 -8.80 -14.40 2.07
N ARG A 68 -9.71 -13.61 1.49
CA ARG A 68 -10.36 -12.47 2.17
C ARG A 68 -11.30 -12.92 3.29
N LEU A 69 -12.06 -13.99 3.09
CA LEU A 69 -13.06 -14.46 4.06
C LEU A 69 -12.47 -15.32 5.18
N TRP A 70 -11.54 -16.22 4.87
CA TRP A 70 -11.01 -17.19 5.84
C TRP A 70 -9.64 -16.80 6.40
N CYS A 71 -8.94 -15.89 5.71
CA CYS A 71 -7.54 -15.52 5.96
C CYS A 71 -7.37 -13.99 6.02
N SER A 72 -8.37 -13.26 6.53
CA SER A 72 -8.44 -11.79 6.57
C SER A 72 -7.17 -11.09 7.12
N GLY A 73 -6.39 -11.76 7.97
CA GLY A 73 -5.12 -11.21 8.51
C GLY A 73 -3.84 -11.57 7.73
N ILE A 74 -3.89 -12.53 6.79
CA ILE A 74 -2.69 -13.11 6.16
C ILE A 74 -2.72 -13.11 4.63
N HIS A 75 -3.84 -12.72 4.02
CA HIS A 75 -3.97 -12.82 2.58
C HIS A 75 -2.93 -11.96 1.86
N PRO A 76 -2.28 -12.51 0.82
CA PRO A 76 -1.49 -11.70 -0.08
C PRO A 76 -2.42 -10.75 -0.83
N PHE A 77 -1.89 -9.59 -1.21
CA PHE A 77 -2.55 -8.75 -2.18
C PHE A 77 -1.52 -7.96 -2.98
N THR A 78 -1.89 -7.67 -4.22
CA THR A 78 -1.18 -6.69 -5.04
C THR A 78 -2.16 -5.59 -5.40
N MET A 79 -1.70 -4.35 -5.36
CA MET A 79 -2.55 -3.19 -5.64
C MET A 79 -1.76 -2.15 -6.42
N GLN A 80 -2.35 -1.64 -7.50
CA GLN A 80 -1.78 -0.54 -8.28
C GLN A 80 -2.67 0.69 -8.17
N VAL A 81 -2.08 1.80 -7.72
CA VAL A 81 -2.69 3.12 -7.69
C VAL A 81 -2.40 3.80 -9.02
N LYS A 82 -3.46 4.15 -9.75
CA LYS A 82 -3.39 4.76 -11.08
C LYS A 82 -4.06 6.12 -11.07
N GLU A 83 -3.46 7.07 -11.76
CA GLU A 83 -4.06 8.38 -11.99
C GLU A 83 -5.30 8.25 -12.88
N LEU A 84 -6.38 8.95 -12.51
CA LEU A 84 -7.67 8.84 -13.21
C LEU A 84 -7.63 9.36 -14.66
N ASN A 85 -6.78 10.34 -14.95
CA ASN A 85 -6.76 11.01 -16.26
C ASN A 85 -5.89 10.30 -17.30
N THR A 86 -4.77 9.72 -16.86
CA THR A 86 -3.75 9.17 -17.76
C THR A 86 -3.60 7.67 -17.66
N GLU A 87 -4.24 7.04 -16.66
CA GLU A 87 -4.01 5.64 -16.27
C GLU A 87 -2.54 5.34 -15.91
N ALA A 88 -1.72 6.39 -15.70
CA ALA A 88 -0.33 6.23 -15.31
C ALA A 88 -0.25 5.67 -13.90
N GLU A 89 0.65 4.70 -13.71
CA GLU A 89 0.94 4.14 -12.41
C GLU A 89 1.60 5.20 -11.52
N MET A 90 1.00 5.43 -10.35
CA MET A 90 1.57 6.27 -9.30
C MET A 90 2.37 5.42 -8.32
N ILE A 91 1.74 4.39 -7.77
CA ILE A 91 2.32 3.50 -6.76
C ILE A 91 1.82 2.09 -7.02
N SER A 92 2.71 1.11 -6.88
CA SER A 92 2.35 -0.29 -6.77
C SER A 92 2.75 -0.82 -5.41
N VAL A 93 1.88 -1.63 -4.83
CA VAL A 93 2.05 -2.23 -3.51
C VAL A 93 1.95 -3.74 -3.66
N ASP A 94 2.96 -4.44 -3.19
CA ASP A 94 2.97 -5.89 -3.10
C ASP A 94 3.06 -6.33 -1.64
N ARG A 95 2.07 -7.11 -1.19
CA ARG A 95 2.06 -7.72 0.13
C ARG A 95 2.02 -9.24 -0.03
N PRO A 96 3.11 -9.95 0.30
CA PRO A 96 3.14 -11.41 0.25
C PRO A 96 2.32 -12.05 1.38
N CYS A 97 2.02 -13.34 1.21
CA CYS A 97 1.40 -14.15 2.26
C CYS A 97 2.39 -14.34 3.43
N ARG A 98 2.02 -13.81 4.60
CA ARG A 98 2.82 -13.87 5.84
C ARG A 98 1.93 -14.24 7.01
N CYS A 99 2.52 -14.73 8.11
CA CYS A 99 1.75 -15.06 9.32
C CYS A 99 1.08 -13.82 9.90
N GLY A 100 -0.13 -13.98 10.44
CA GLY A 100 -0.93 -12.86 10.92
C GLY A 100 -0.19 -12.00 11.95
N ILE A 101 -0.64 -10.75 12.07
CA ILE A 101 -0.12 -9.83 13.08
C ILE A 101 -0.37 -10.45 14.47
N GLY A 102 0.68 -10.61 15.26
CA GLY A 102 0.61 -11.32 16.54
C GLY A 102 1.73 -10.93 17.49
N SER A 103 1.40 -10.81 18.78
CA SER A 103 2.37 -10.49 19.83
C SER A 103 3.42 -11.60 19.99
N CYS A 104 4.68 -11.21 20.11
CA CYS A 104 5.82 -12.10 20.43
C CYS A 104 5.98 -13.29 19.47
N LYS A 105 5.59 -13.14 18.20
CA LYS A 105 5.88 -14.19 17.22
C LYS A 105 7.38 -14.30 16.96
N CYS A 106 7.85 -15.47 16.56
CA CYS A 106 9.28 -15.72 16.37
C CYS A 106 9.73 -15.65 14.91
N CYS A 107 8.81 -15.62 13.94
CA CYS A 107 9.12 -15.58 12.51
C CYS A 107 7.93 -15.10 11.66
N CYS A 108 8.15 -14.98 10.34
CA CYS A 108 7.10 -14.70 9.35
C CYS A 108 6.33 -13.39 9.60
N TYR A 109 7.08 -12.33 9.91
CA TYR A 109 6.59 -10.96 10.02
C TYR A 109 5.89 -10.49 8.75
N GLN A 110 4.83 -9.71 8.92
CA GLN A 110 4.18 -9.03 7.82
C GLN A 110 5.18 -8.09 7.17
N GLU A 111 5.17 -8.05 5.86
CA GLU A 111 5.99 -7.14 5.08
C GLU A 111 5.20 -6.69 3.86
N MET A 112 5.58 -5.54 3.33
CA MET A 112 4.95 -4.93 2.17
C MET A 112 5.97 -4.08 1.44
N THR A 113 6.14 -4.32 0.15
CA THR A 113 7.03 -3.56 -0.72
C THR A 113 6.24 -2.52 -1.48
N VAL A 114 6.75 -1.30 -1.52
CA VAL A 114 6.16 -0.18 -2.24
C VAL A 114 7.08 0.20 -3.38
N THR A 115 6.53 0.21 -4.60
CA THR A 115 7.24 0.57 -5.83
C THR A 115 6.49 1.67 -6.58
N SER A 116 7.18 2.36 -7.48
CA SER A 116 6.58 3.38 -8.36
C SER A 116 7.31 3.37 -9.68
N GLY A 117 6.59 3.10 -10.78
CA GLY A 117 7.20 3.05 -12.12
C GLY A 117 8.26 1.95 -12.26
N GLY A 118 8.14 0.88 -11.48
CA GLY A 118 9.11 -0.22 -11.43
C GLY A 118 10.32 0.00 -10.53
N GLU A 119 10.46 1.18 -9.91
CA GLU A 119 11.51 1.43 -8.92
C GLU A 119 10.98 1.19 -7.50
N GLU A 120 11.76 0.52 -6.65
CA GLU A 120 11.41 0.37 -5.23
C GLU A 120 11.55 1.71 -4.50
N LEU A 121 10.48 2.13 -3.81
CA LEU A 121 10.47 3.30 -2.94
C LEU A 121 10.87 2.93 -1.51
N GLY A 122 10.47 1.75 -1.06
CA GLY A 122 10.80 1.26 0.26
C GLY A 122 10.01 0.02 0.68
N LEU A 123 10.22 -0.37 1.92
CA LEU A 123 9.65 -1.56 2.55
C LEU A 123 9.01 -1.18 3.89
N ILE A 124 7.85 -1.76 4.16
CA ILE A 124 7.20 -1.72 5.47
C ILE A 124 7.30 -3.11 6.07
N LYS A 125 7.77 -3.23 7.31
CA LYS A 125 7.93 -4.51 7.98
C LYS A 125 7.41 -4.47 9.42
N GLU A 126 6.66 -5.49 9.81
CA GLU A 126 6.24 -5.71 11.19
C GLU A 126 7.43 -6.12 12.06
N ASP A 127 7.53 -5.52 13.24
CA ASP A 127 8.53 -5.85 14.24
C ASP A 127 7.98 -6.79 15.30
N CYS A 128 8.87 -7.41 16.07
CA CYS A 128 8.46 -8.15 17.25
C CYS A 128 7.94 -7.18 18.31
N TYR A 129 6.70 -7.39 18.76
CA TYR A 129 6.08 -6.54 19.78
C TYR A 129 5.37 -7.37 20.86
N TYR A 130 5.19 -6.79 22.06
CA TYR A 130 4.52 -7.45 23.18
C TYR A 130 3.04 -7.08 23.30
N CYS A 131 2.70 -5.77 23.32
CA CYS A 131 1.31 -5.31 23.48
C CYS A 131 0.75 -4.57 22.27
N VAL A 132 1.57 -3.78 21.58
CA VAL A 132 1.11 -2.87 20.52
C VAL A 132 1.86 -3.21 19.24
N PRO A 133 1.18 -3.48 18.11
CA PRO A 133 1.83 -3.72 16.84
C PRO A 133 2.81 -2.60 16.48
N GLN A 134 4.02 -2.98 16.05
CA GLN A 134 5.06 -2.04 15.62
C GLN A 134 5.45 -2.36 14.18
N PHE A 135 5.72 -1.32 13.42
CA PHE A 135 6.14 -1.42 12.04
C PHE A 135 7.29 -0.45 11.80
N THR A 136 8.35 -0.95 11.17
CA THR A 136 9.47 -0.17 10.67
C THR A 136 9.25 0.12 9.20
N ILE A 137 9.49 1.37 8.80
CA ILE A 137 9.46 1.81 7.40
C ILE A 137 10.89 2.12 6.97
N THR A 138 11.38 1.44 5.94
CA THR A 138 12.70 1.70 5.36
C THR A 138 12.57 2.26 3.96
N GLY A 139 13.35 3.28 3.63
CA GLY A 139 13.55 3.71 2.25
C GLY A 139 14.26 2.63 1.44
N ALA A 140 14.27 2.78 0.11
CA ALA A 140 14.95 1.82 -0.75
C ALA A 140 16.50 1.85 -0.66
N ASP A 141 17.07 2.79 0.09
CA ASP A 141 18.47 2.78 0.53
C ASP A 141 18.68 1.99 1.85
N SER A 142 17.63 1.33 2.34
CA SER A 142 17.58 0.64 3.65
C SER A 142 17.75 1.57 4.87
N ASN A 143 17.65 2.88 4.68
CA ASN A 143 17.61 3.81 5.81
C ASN A 143 16.22 3.83 6.45
N GLY A 144 16.18 3.81 7.78
CA GLY A 144 14.92 3.90 8.54
C GLY A 144 14.28 5.28 8.40
N LEU A 145 13.04 5.30 7.94
CA LEU A 145 12.21 6.51 7.81
C LEU A 145 11.28 6.68 9.02
N TYR A 146 10.84 5.57 9.62
CA TYR A 146 10.00 5.53 10.82
C TYR A 146 10.15 4.19 11.55
#